data_AF-A0A6V7JE37-F1
#
_entry.id   AF-A0A6V7JE37-F1
#
_cell.length_a   1.000
_cell.length_b   1.000
_cell.length_c   1.000
_cell.angle_alpha   90.00
_cell.angle_beta   90.00
_cell.angle_gamma   90.00
#
_symmetry.space_group_name_H-M   'P 1'
#
loop_
_entity.id
_entity.type
_entity.pdbx_description
1 polymer ?
#
loop_
_entity_poly.entity_id
_entity_poly.type
_entity_poly.pdbx_seq_one_letter_code
_entity_poly.pdbx_strand_id
1 'polypeptide(L)' 'KTHTNRCNGDCGCEQKYKWHRLLAYDPDNDCKGIFMDWFLFPSCCVCRCDPHGKAMGTSTTTTSARRG' A
#
# COMPACT_ATOMS: atom_id res chain seq x y z
N LYS A 1 -4.08 -7.61 1.12
CA LYS A 1 -3.36 -6.35 1.41
C LYS A 1 -1.94 -6.54 0.94
N THR A 2 -1.32 -5.56 0.29
CA THR A 2 0.09 -5.64 -0.11
C THR A 2 0.94 -5.58 1.15
N HIS A 3 1.73 -6.64 1.38
CA HIS A 3 2.73 -6.69 2.44
C HIS A 3 4.04 -6.14 1.90
N THR A 4 4.77 -5.42 2.75
CA THR A 4 6.09 -4.88 2.40
C THR A 4 7.08 -5.39 3.44
N ASN A 5 8.38 -5.40 3.15
CA ASN A 5 9.38 -5.89 4.11
C ASN A 5 9.32 -5.19 5.49
N ARG A 6 8.75 -3.98 5.57
CA ARG A 6 8.56 -3.22 6.82
C ARG A 6 7.16 -3.32 7.42
N CYS A 7 6.21 -3.93 6.72
CA CYS A 7 4.81 -4.04 7.12
C CYS A 7 4.29 -5.47 6.91
N ASN A 8 4.32 -6.27 7.98
CA ASN A 8 4.07 -7.71 7.95
C ASN A 8 3.01 -8.14 8.98
N GLY A 9 2.67 -9.43 8.99
CA GLY A 9 1.67 -10.01 9.89
C GLY A 9 0.26 -9.57 9.52
N ASP A 10 -0.57 -9.25 10.52
CA ASP A 10 -1.96 -8.80 10.35
C ASP A 10 -2.09 -7.33 9.88
N CYS A 11 -0.96 -6.73 9.50
CA CYS A 11 -0.87 -5.35 9.03
C CYS A 11 -0.75 -5.32 7.50
N GLY A 12 -1.47 -4.40 6.86
CA GLY A 12 -1.32 -4.09 5.44
C GLY A 12 -0.75 -2.71 5.20
N CYS A 13 -0.07 -2.55 4.07
CA CYS A 13 0.31 -1.25 3.56
C CYS A 13 -0.89 -0.55 2.92
N GLU A 14 -1.21 0.65 3.39
CA GLU A 14 -2.11 1.57 2.68
C GLU A 14 -1.26 2.59 1.92
N GLN A 15 -1.33 2.54 0.59
CA GLN A 15 -0.65 3.50 -0.27
C GLN A 15 -1.30 4.87 -0.14
N LYS A 16 -0.50 5.87 0.23
CA LYS A 16 -0.89 7.27 0.25
C LYS A 16 -0.45 7.97 -1.01
N TYR A 17 -1.23 8.95 -1.40
CA TYR A 17 -0.97 9.78 -2.55
C TYR A 17 -0.98 11.24 -2.15
N LYS A 18 -0.19 12.04 -2.88
CA LYS A 18 -0.12 13.48 -2.69
C LYS A 18 -0.21 14.19 -4.02
N TRP A 19 -0.99 15.27 -4.03
CA TRP A 19 -1.07 16.19 -5.15
C TRP A 19 0.21 16.98 -5.32
N HIS A 20 0.75 16.99 -6.53
CA HIS A 20 1.87 17.81 -6.94
C HIS A 20 1.44 18.68 -8.12
N ARG A 21 1.81 19.95 -8.08
CA ARG A 21 1.48 20.90 -9.13
C ARG A 21 2.62 20.91 -10.16
N LEU A 22 2.37 20.41 -11.36
CA LEU A 22 3.37 20.27 -12.42
C LEU A 22 2.87 20.90 -13.73
N LEU A 23 3.79 21.14 -14.66
CA LEU A 23 3.49 21.54 -16.04
C LEU A 23 3.06 20.30 -16.84
N ALA A 24 1.99 20.45 -17.63
CA ALA A 24 1.45 19.44 -18.52
C ALA A 24 1.35 19.99 -19.94
N TYR A 25 1.51 19.11 -20.93
CA TYR A 25 1.31 19.39 -22.35
C TYR A 25 0.34 18.36 -22.93
N ASP A 26 -0.65 18.84 -23.68
CA ASP A 26 -1.67 18.03 -24.35
C ASP A 26 -1.30 17.85 -25.84
N PRO A 27 -0.88 16.65 -26.27
CA PRO A 27 -0.45 16.42 -27.65
C PRO A 27 -1.61 16.48 -28.66
N ASP A 28 -2.86 16.38 -28.20
CA ASP A 28 -4.04 16.41 -29.06
C ASP A 28 -4.65 17.82 -29.17
N ASN A 29 -4.13 18.80 -28.41
CA ASN A 29 -4.61 20.18 -28.42
C ASN A 29 -3.48 21.21 -28.26
N ASP A 30 -2.80 21.50 -29.37
CA ASP A 30 -1.73 22.50 -29.43
C ASP A 30 -2.17 23.92 -29.04
N CYS A 31 -3.46 24.26 -29.20
CA CYS A 31 -3.98 25.58 -28.80
C CYS A 31 -3.99 25.79 -27.28
N LYS A 32 -4.11 24.72 -26.50
CA LYS A 32 -4.13 24.80 -25.03
C LYS A 32 -2.73 25.07 -24.46
N GLY A 33 -1.69 24.69 -25.21
CA GLY A 33 -0.28 24.90 -24.86
C GLY A 33 0.13 24.16 -23.59
N ILE A 34 1.17 24.68 -22.93
CA ILE A 34 1.66 24.15 -21.65
C ILE A 34 0.87 24.81 -20.51
N PHE A 35 0.30 24.00 -19.62
CA PHE A 35 -0.50 24.49 -18.50
C PHE A 35 -0.12 23.83 -17.17
N MET A 36 -0.50 24.46 -16.05
CA MET A 36 -0.29 23.91 -14.71
C MET A 36 -1.45 23.01 -14.31
N ASP A 37 -1.16 21.77 -13.91
CA ASP A 37 -2.16 20.83 -13.41
C ASP A 37 -1.70 20.14 -12.12
N TRP A 38 -2.62 19.44 -11.47
CA TRP A 38 -2.39 18.66 -10.26
C TRP A 38 -2.28 17.18 -10.60
N PHE A 39 -1.18 16.57 -10.19
CA PHE A 39 -0.90 15.15 -10.39
C PHE A 39 -0.86 14.42 -9.06
N LEU A 40 -1.54 13.28 -9.01
CA LEU A 40 -1.60 12.46 -7.82
C LEU A 40 -0.47 11.42 -7.86
N PHE A 41 0.60 11.65 -7.10
CA PHE A 41 1.73 10.72 -7.05
C PHE A 41 1.71 9.85 -5.78
N PRO A 42 2.09 8.56 -5.89
CA PRO A 42 2.40 7.75 -4.72
C PRO A 42 3.48 8.42 -3.88
N SER A 43 3.23 8.62 -2.58
CA SER A 43 4.14 9.37 -1.70
C SER A 43 4.71 8.52 -0.56
N CYS A 44 3.87 7.75 0.13
CA CYS A 44 4.31 6.87 1.20
C CYS A 44 3.37 5.68 1.42
N CYS A 45 3.91 4.64 2.04
CA CYS A 45 3.15 3.51 2.56
C CYS A 45 2.90 3.71 4.05
N VAL A 46 1.66 3.60 4.51
CA VAL A 46 1.31 3.63 5.95
C VAL A 46 0.82 2.26 6.37
N CYS A 47 1.43 1.69 7.41
CA CYS A 47 0.98 0.43 7.99
C CYS A 47 -0.35 0.60 8.73
N ARG A 48 -1.33 -0.22 8.37
CA ARG A 48 -2.58 -0.36 9.13
C ARG A 48 -2.80 -1.81 9.53
N CYS A 49 -2.79 -2.01 10.83
CA CYS A 49 -3.05 -3.29 11.48
C CYS A 49 -4.51 -3.34 11.92
N ASP A 50 -5.11 -4.51 11.85
CA ASP A 50 -6.44 -4.72 12.44
C ASP A 50 -6.29 -4.79 13.97
N PRO A 51 -6.91 -3.87 14.74
CA PRO A 51 -6.79 -3.86 16.20
C PRO A 51 -7.41 -5.09 16.86
N HIS A 52 -8.27 -5.84 16.16
CA HIS A 52 -8.90 -7.04 16.69
C HIS A 52 -8.14 -8.33 16.46
N GLY A 53 -6.95 -8.27 15.83
CA GLY A 53 -5.95 -9.34 15.74
C GLY A 53 -6.50 -10.72 16.10
N LYS A 54 -7.44 -11.24 15.30
CA LYS A 54 -7.74 -12.66 15.37
C LYS A 54 -6.46 -13.28 14.86
N ALA A 55 -5.64 -13.73 15.79
CA ALA A 55 -4.47 -14.56 15.55
C ALA A 55 -4.94 -15.85 14.85
N MET A 56 -5.29 -15.76 13.57
CA MET A 56 -5.55 -16.89 12.70
C MET A 56 -4.27 -17.16 11.93
N GLY A 57 -3.22 -17.39 12.73
CA GLY A 57 -1.87 -17.75 12.32
C GLY A 57 -1.20 -18.65 13.35
N THR A 58 -1.94 -19.22 14.30
CA THR A 58 -1.52 -20.47 14.93
C THR A 58 -2.07 -21.58 14.06
N SER A 59 -1.25 -22.00 13.09
CA SER A 59 -1.39 -23.32 12.51
C SER A 59 -1.52 -24.33 13.65
N THR A 60 -2.73 -24.85 13.84
CA THR A 60 -2.98 -26.09 14.56
C THR A 60 -2.31 -27.20 13.77
N THR A 61 -0.98 -27.30 13.82
CA THR A 61 -0.28 -28.51 13.43
C THR A 61 -0.30 -29.41 14.65
N THR A 62 -1.37 -30.20 14.75
CA THR A 62 -1.35 -31.48 15.45
C THR A 62 -0.13 -32.25 14.97
N THR A 63 0.94 -32.29 15.75
CA THR A 63 1.97 -33.31 15.59
C THR A 63 2.10 -34.02 16.93
N SER A 64 1.48 -35.20 16.94
CA SER A 64 1.60 -36.31 17.86
C SER A 64 2.86 -36.32 18.73
N ALA A 65 2.64 -36.52 20.02
CA ALA A 65 3.61 -36.99 20.99
C ALA A 65 4.50 -38.12 20.43
N ARG A 66 5.82 -37.99 20.61
CA ARG A 66 6.74 -39.13 20.64
C ARG A 66 7.34 -39.20 22.03
N ARG A 67 6.99 -40.27 22.75
CA ARG A 67 7.54 -40.65 24.06
C ARG A 67 9.03 -40.97 23.90
N GLY A 68 9.83 -40.57 24.89
CA GLY A 68 11.09 -41.24 25.19
C GLY A 68 10.84 -42.60 25.84
#